data_AF-A0A5E4QI00-F1
#
_entry.id   AF-A0A5E4QI00-F1
#
_cell.length_a   1.000
_cell.length_b   1.000
_cell.length_c   1.000
_cell.angle_alpha   90.00
_cell.angle_beta   90.00
_cell.angle_gamma   90.00
#
_symmetry.space_group_name_H-M   'P 1'
#
loop_
_entity.id
_entity.type
_entity.pdbx_description
1 polymer ?
#
loop_
_entity_poly.entity_id
_entity_poly.type
_entity_poly.pdbx_seq_one_letter_code
_entity_poly.pdbx_strand_id
1 'polypeptide(L)'
;MWFYLIAFYLLTHNVQAQFGDHKQYSSYVTVREGAHMFYWLFYTTANVSSYVERPVVVWLQGGPGGSSTGIGNFDILGPLDLSLQERNYTWVKNFNVVFVDNPVGTGFSYVDDPQYLTTTNDEIALDFVELMRGFYRNHPEFEGVPLYIYGQSYGGKMAVDMGIRMREAEEAGTIRSNLRGIAMGNAWISPVDATLTWGPILLAAGLVDQRGYENIQRSAREAERLFNEGHFFNSTAQWGLTQSQVFAATENVDFYNILTKMPSRFNFGNIHEFSRDMMIRDMEYNPQRDMSLETIMNTLVKPALGIPEHVVWQASSRIVFDTLRPDFMKPVTEGIEKLLNETDIIVTKYNGNLDLICSTPENDAFGDVKYNAAFTRIRDVGDIFWWFFPSSEVDKPILLLLGGIVGFPHSFLLNFGGLGPLDLNLNARNNSLVEDFHLLFVDALPGTGFSRQDDAFKVSNTSDETVDHLMYTLQSFYEANTKYEDAPLYIMEQGDGSLLAIPLTIRLANDTRFSENIKGLFLGNAIISPALALTKLGFYLEELGYIDGLGREAIENFSNTTSHLVSRNLFDEAFDQFASLGEFVNEEAGAIAVNLAYIVQKITRNSTGWY
;
A
#
# COMPACT_ATOMS: atom_id res chain seq x y z
N MET A 1 -76.54 -13.89 24.27
CA MET A 1 -76.34 -13.61 22.83
C MET A 1 -75.02 -12.86 22.74
N TRP A 2 -73.99 -13.56 22.26
CA TRP A 2 -72.60 -13.12 22.24
C TRP A 2 -72.37 -12.19 21.04
N PHE A 3 -71.78 -11.03 21.26
CA PHE A 3 -71.13 -10.26 20.20
C PHE A 3 -69.74 -9.86 20.67
N TYR A 4 -68.74 -10.40 19.98
CA TYR A 4 -67.32 -10.13 20.16
C TYR A 4 -66.99 -8.72 19.67
N LEU A 5 -66.33 -7.93 20.51
CA LEU A 5 -65.58 -6.74 20.10
C LEU A 5 -64.14 -7.18 19.82
N ILE A 6 -63.76 -7.21 18.53
CA ILE A 6 -62.38 -7.40 18.10
C ILE A 6 -61.69 -6.04 18.18
N ALA A 7 -60.75 -5.90 19.12
CA ALA A 7 -59.80 -4.80 19.14
C ALA A 7 -58.64 -5.12 18.19
N PHE A 8 -58.49 -4.33 17.13
CA PHE A 8 -57.29 -4.35 16.29
C PHE A 8 -56.15 -3.67 17.05
N TYR A 9 -55.18 -4.45 17.51
CA TYR A 9 -53.85 -3.94 17.87
C TYR A 9 -53.09 -3.67 16.57
N LEU A 10 -52.90 -2.39 16.24
CA LEU A 10 -51.93 -1.97 15.23
C LEU A 10 -50.52 -2.14 15.84
N LEU A 11 -49.88 -3.26 15.55
CA LEU A 11 -48.44 -3.42 15.69
C LEU A 11 -47.77 -2.55 14.63
N THR A 12 -47.44 -1.31 14.96
CA THR A 12 -46.44 -0.53 14.22
C THR A 12 -45.11 -1.28 14.38
N HIS A 13 -44.77 -2.11 13.40
CA HIS A 13 -43.39 -2.57 13.26
C HIS A 13 -42.57 -1.33 12.92
N ASN A 14 -41.90 -0.75 13.93
CA ASN A 14 -40.78 0.14 13.68
C ASN A 14 -39.77 -0.69 12.89
N VAL A 15 -39.73 -0.50 11.58
CA VAL A 15 -38.66 -1.03 10.74
C VAL A 15 -37.42 -0.32 11.23
N GLN A 16 -36.62 -1.02 12.03
CA GLN A 16 -35.32 -0.51 12.46
C GLN A 16 -34.48 -0.36 11.19
N ALA A 17 -33.98 0.85 10.97
CA ALA A 17 -33.08 1.17 9.88
C ALA A 17 -31.89 0.18 9.91
N GLN A 18 -31.78 -0.65 8.87
CA GLN A 18 -30.88 -1.79 8.84
C GLN A 18 -30.42 -2.07 7.39
N PHE A 19 -29.11 -2.16 7.20
CA PHE A 19 -28.43 -2.60 5.99
C PHE A 19 -27.68 -3.94 6.24
N GLY A 20 -28.11 -5.02 5.59
CA GLY A 20 -27.56 -6.37 5.81
C GLY A 20 -28.04 -7.05 7.10
N ASP A 21 -27.47 -8.21 7.42
CA ASP A 21 -27.98 -9.09 8.50
C ASP A 21 -27.35 -8.83 9.88
N HIS A 22 -26.28 -8.02 9.94
CA HIS A 22 -25.59 -7.72 11.20
C HIS A 22 -26.43 -6.78 12.08
N LYS A 23 -26.48 -7.09 13.38
CA LYS A 23 -27.13 -6.22 14.35
C LYS A 23 -26.39 -4.89 14.41
N GLN A 24 -27.14 -3.80 14.24
CA GLN A 24 -26.57 -2.46 14.13
C GLN A 24 -27.52 -1.37 14.61
N TYR A 25 -26.96 -0.18 14.75
CA TYR A 25 -27.67 1.05 15.04
C TYR A 25 -26.91 2.23 14.43
N SER A 26 -27.62 3.21 13.88
CA SER A 26 -27.02 4.45 13.41
C SER A 26 -27.86 5.64 13.84
N SER A 27 -27.21 6.78 14.05
CA SER A 27 -27.89 8.03 14.41
C SER A 27 -27.00 9.23 14.15
N TYR A 28 -27.64 10.38 14.11
CA TYR A 28 -26.98 11.68 14.19
C TYR A 28 -26.90 12.17 15.63
N VAL A 29 -25.84 12.93 15.93
CA VAL A 29 -25.72 13.79 17.10
C VAL A 29 -25.42 15.20 16.60
N THR A 30 -26.22 16.17 17.04
CA THR A 30 -25.92 17.60 16.81
C THR A 30 -24.91 18.03 17.86
N VAL A 31 -23.66 18.23 17.44
CA VAL A 31 -22.52 18.50 18.34
C VAL A 31 -22.34 19.98 18.62
N ARG A 32 -22.73 20.82 17.64
CA ARG A 32 -22.85 22.27 17.76
C ARG A 32 -24.03 22.73 16.90
N GLU A 33 -24.43 23.99 17.06
CA GLU A 33 -25.42 24.60 16.16
C GLU A 33 -24.96 24.47 14.70
N GLY A 34 -25.83 23.90 13.86
CA GLY A 34 -25.56 23.67 12.44
C GLY A 34 -24.51 22.59 12.13
N ALA A 35 -24.09 21.77 13.09
CA ALA A 35 -23.07 20.73 12.92
C ALA A 35 -23.56 19.37 13.42
N HIS A 36 -23.67 18.40 12.50
CA HIS A 36 -24.33 17.12 12.72
C HIS A 36 -23.40 15.95 12.39
N MET A 37 -22.94 15.23 13.42
CA MET A 37 -22.08 14.05 13.27
C MET A 37 -22.91 12.77 13.19
N PHE A 38 -22.57 11.90 12.26
CA PHE A 38 -23.15 10.58 12.06
C PHE A 38 -22.24 9.49 12.61
N TYR A 39 -22.83 8.52 13.32
CA TYR A 39 -22.16 7.30 13.73
C TYR A 39 -22.96 6.06 13.32
N TRP A 40 -22.24 4.97 13.08
CA TRP A 40 -22.80 3.66 12.76
C TRP A 40 -22.15 2.59 13.65
N LEU A 41 -22.94 2.10 14.62
CA LEU A 41 -22.59 1.06 15.56
C LEU A 41 -22.94 -0.33 14.98
N PHE A 42 -21.96 -1.22 14.97
CA PHE A 42 -22.14 -2.66 14.81
C PHE A 42 -21.90 -3.36 16.15
N TYR A 43 -22.87 -4.16 16.58
CA TYR A 43 -22.74 -4.94 17.81
C TYR A 43 -21.88 -6.17 17.58
N THR A 44 -21.10 -6.56 18.60
CA THR A 44 -20.23 -7.73 18.48
C THR A 44 -21.00 -9.01 18.14
N THR A 45 -20.40 -9.86 17.29
CA THR A 45 -20.90 -11.22 17.00
C THR A 45 -20.19 -12.30 17.82
N ALA A 46 -19.37 -11.90 18.81
CA ALA A 46 -18.75 -12.83 19.73
C ALA A 46 -19.82 -13.65 20.47
N ASN A 47 -19.49 -14.91 20.80
CA ASN A 47 -20.35 -15.76 21.64
C ASN A 47 -20.30 -15.30 23.10
N VAL A 48 -21.06 -14.25 23.43
CA VAL A 48 -21.21 -13.65 24.76
C VAL A 48 -22.70 -13.50 25.11
N SER A 49 -23.02 -13.48 26.40
CA SER A 49 -24.42 -13.37 26.84
C SER A 49 -24.99 -11.96 26.65
N SER A 50 -24.13 -10.95 26.68
CA SER A 50 -24.45 -9.55 26.37
C SER A 50 -23.32 -8.85 25.64
N TYR A 51 -23.67 -7.95 24.70
CA TYR A 51 -22.69 -7.22 23.89
C TYR A 51 -21.75 -6.35 24.74
N VAL A 52 -22.20 -5.89 25.91
CA VAL A 52 -21.43 -5.04 26.84
C VAL A 52 -20.30 -5.79 27.56
N GLU A 53 -20.24 -7.12 27.42
CA GLU A 53 -19.08 -7.92 27.85
C GLU A 53 -17.86 -7.72 26.93
N ARG A 54 -18.06 -7.08 25.76
CA ARG A 54 -16.99 -6.73 24.84
C ARG A 54 -16.77 -5.22 24.79
N PRO A 55 -15.50 -4.77 24.63
CA PRO A 55 -15.19 -3.35 24.48
C PRO A 55 -15.94 -2.67 23.34
N VAL A 56 -16.08 -1.35 23.46
CA VAL A 56 -16.46 -0.46 22.37
C VAL A 56 -15.18 0.06 21.72
N VAL A 57 -15.10 -0.07 20.40
CA VAL A 57 -14.01 0.47 19.60
C VAL A 57 -14.59 1.51 18.65
N VAL A 58 -14.15 2.76 18.79
CA VAL A 58 -14.44 3.80 17.82
C VAL A 58 -13.40 3.73 16.72
N TRP A 59 -13.83 3.64 15.45
CA TRP A 59 -12.94 3.71 14.29
C TRP A 59 -13.04 5.08 13.62
N LEU A 60 -11.87 5.70 13.42
CA LEU A 60 -11.67 6.99 12.80
C LEU A 60 -10.77 6.86 11.57
N GLN A 61 -11.37 7.08 10.41
CA GLN A 61 -10.62 7.22 9.17
C GLN A 61 -9.88 8.56 9.12
N GLY A 62 -8.86 8.64 8.27
CA GLY A 62 -8.02 9.82 8.09
C GLY A 62 -8.52 10.81 7.04
N GLY A 63 -7.61 11.19 6.14
CA GLY A 63 -7.78 12.33 5.24
C GLY A 63 -6.90 13.49 5.71
N PRO A 64 -7.42 14.58 6.31
CA PRO A 64 -8.74 14.69 6.93
C PRO A 64 -9.88 14.71 5.93
N GLY A 65 -11.06 14.24 6.36
CA GLY A 65 -12.24 14.22 5.53
C GLY A 65 -12.69 12.83 5.06
N GLY A 66 -11.95 11.77 5.39
CA GLY A 66 -12.25 10.39 4.99
C GLY A 66 -13.37 9.75 5.81
N SER A 67 -14.31 9.07 5.15
CA SER A 67 -15.45 8.44 5.83
C SER A 67 -15.09 7.13 6.51
N SER A 68 -15.34 7.03 7.82
CA SER A 68 -15.22 5.77 8.56
C SER A 68 -16.36 4.80 8.22
N THR A 69 -17.57 5.31 7.97
CA THR A 69 -18.76 4.49 7.73
C THR A 69 -18.76 3.82 6.36
N GLY A 70 -18.02 4.38 5.41
CA GLY A 70 -17.74 3.77 4.11
C GLY A 70 -16.39 3.07 4.08
N ILE A 71 -15.27 3.81 4.15
CA ILE A 71 -13.92 3.25 3.95
C ILE A 71 -13.56 2.29 5.09
N GLY A 72 -13.61 2.75 6.34
CA GLY A 72 -13.29 1.92 7.50
C GLY A 72 -14.15 0.64 7.57
N ASN A 73 -15.43 0.79 7.27
CA ASN A 73 -16.40 -0.30 7.28
C ASN A 73 -16.21 -1.27 6.09
N PHE A 74 -16.38 -0.80 4.86
CA PHE A 74 -16.44 -1.66 3.69
C PHE A 74 -15.09 -1.99 3.06
N ASP A 75 -14.02 -1.22 3.30
CA ASP A 75 -12.68 -1.51 2.75
C ASP A 75 -11.79 -2.24 3.73
N ILE A 76 -11.91 -1.91 5.02
CA ILE A 76 -10.89 -2.27 6.01
C ILE A 76 -11.37 -3.41 6.92
N LEU A 77 -12.33 -3.16 7.80
CA LEU A 77 -12.56 -4.06 8.96
C LEU A 77 -14.01 -4.34 9.34
N GLY A 78 -14.98 -3.74 8.65
CA GLY A 78 -16.40 -3.99 8.87
C GLY A 78 -16.81 -5.42 8.56
N PRO A 79 -18.09 -5.76 8.71
CA PRO A 79 -18.55 -7.12 8.47
C PRO A 79 -18.57 -7.50 6.99
N LEU A 80 -18.89 -6.54 6.11
CA LEU A 80 -18.99 -6.74 4.67
C LEU A 80 -17.81 -6.12 3.93
N ASP A 81 -17.42 -6.73 2.82
CA ASP A 81 -16.48 -6.14 1.88
C ASP A 81 -17.19 -5.27 0.82
N LEU A 82 -16.38 -4.73 -0.09
CA LEU A 82 -16.83 -3.90 -1.18
C LEU A 82 -17.73 -4.61 -2.21
N SER A 83 -17.73 -5.93 -2.22
CA SER A 83 -18.63 -6.79 -3.01
C SER A 83 -19.86 -7.22 -2.20
N LEU A 84 -20.06 -6.59 -1.03
CA LEU A 84 -21.11 -6.89 -0.06
C LEU A 84 -21.09 -8.35 0.42
N GLN A 85 -19.92 -8.99 0.40
CA GLN A 85 -19.72 -10.33 0.92
C GLN A 85 -19.17 -10.28 2.35
N GLU A 86 -19.48 -11.31 3.14
CA GLU A 86 -18.96 -11.45 4.49
C GLU A 86 -17.44 -11.52 4.50
N ARG A 87 -16.81 -10.71 5.36
CA ARG A 87 -15.36 -10.72 5.56
C ARG A 87 -14.95 -11.90 6.45
N ASN A 88 -13.95 -12.65 6.00
CA ASN A 88 -13.29 -13.66 6.82
C ASN A 88 -12.69 -13.06 8.10
N TYR A 89 -12.20 -11.82 8.03
CA TYR A 89 -11.61 -11.10 9.16
C TYR A 89 -12.29 -9.75 9.33
N THR A 90 -13.02 -9.60 10.45
CA THR A 90 -13.72 -8.37 10.84
C THR A 90 -13.54 -8.15 12.33
N TRP A 91 -13.47 -6.90 12.76
CA TRP A 91 -13.35 -6.57 14.18
C TRP A 91 -14.65 -6.77 14.94
N VAL A 92 -15.79 -6.73 14.24
CA VAL A 92 -17.12 -6.97 14.81
C VAL A 92 -17.21 -8.37 15.44
N LYS A 93 -16.39 -9.33 15.00
CA LYS A 93 -16.27 -10.67 15.65
C LYS A 93 -15.89 -10.62 17.12
N ASN A 94 -15.23 -9.56 17.57
CA ASN A 94 -14.68 -9.48 18.94
C ASN A 94 -15.09 -8.22 19.70
N PHE A 95 -15.50 -7.16 19.01
CA PHE A 95 -15.77 -5.84 19.59
C PHE A 95 -17.09 -5.26 19.10
N ASN A 96 -17.66 -4.34 19.89
CA ASN A 96 -18.67 -3.43 19.37
C ASN A 96 -17.93 -2.31 18.64
N VAL A 97 -18.20 -2.12 17.35
CA VAL A 97 -17.45 -1.17 16.52
C VAL A 97 -18.33 0.00 16.15
N VAL A 98 -17.89 1.22 16.47
CA VAL A 98 -18.56 2.47 16.14
C VAL A 98 -17.76 3.17 15.06
N PHE A 99 -18.25 3.14 13.83
CA PHE A 99 -17.69 3.95 12.75
C PHE A 99 -18.23 5.37 12.86
N VAL A 100 -17.34 6.35 12.93
CA VAL A 100 -17.73 7.76 13.04
C VAL A 100 -17.26 8.51 11.81
N ASP A 101 -18.19 9.11 11.08
CA ASP A 101 -17.85 10.04 10.02
C ASP A 101 -17.42 11.36 10.65
N ASN A 102 -16.11 11.62 10.63
CA ASN A 102 -15.49 12.72 11.33
C ASN A 102 -14.39 13.32 10.46
N PRO A 103 -14.22 14.65 10.45
CA PRO A 103 -15.03 15.69 11.13
C PRO A 103 -16.43 15.91 10.54
N VAL A 104 -17.17 16.90 11.05
CA VAL A 104 -18.43 17.34 10.40
C VAL A 104 -18.16 17.77 8.95
N GLY A 105 -19.05 17.40 8.03
CA GLY A 105 -18.85 17.57 6.58
C GLY A 105 -18.19 16.37 5.88
N THR A 106 -17.93 15.28 6.59
CA THR A 106 -17.38 14.01 6.06
C THR A 106 -18.43 12.92 5.95
N GLY A 107 -18.41 12.13 4.87
CA GLY A 107 -19.31 10.98 4.73
C GLY A 107 -20.78 11.37 4.87
N PHE A 108 -21.49 10.79 5.84
CA PHE A 108 -22.86 11.18 6.17
C PHE A 108 -22.97 12.31 7.20
N SER A 109 -21.88 12.73 7.84
CA SER A 109 -21.85 13.90 8.72
C SER A 109 -21.90 15.18 7.89
N TYR A 110 -22.68 16.17 8.32
CA TYR A 110 -22.89 17.39 7.56
C TYR A 110 -22.96 18.63 8.44
N VAL A 111 -22.86 19.78 7.80
CA VAL A 111 -23.12 21.09 8.39
C VAL A 111 -24.23 21.77 7.60
N ASP A 112 -25.04 22.58 8.28
CA ASP A 112 -26.09 23.39 7.65
C ASP A 112 -25.50 24.49 6.76
N ASP A 113 -24.32 24.98 7.13
CA ASP A 113 -23.54 25.99 6.40
C ASP A 113 -22.03 25.70 6.54
N PRO A 114 -21.22 25.86 5.49
CA PRO A 114 -19.78 25.62 5.53
C PRO A 114 -19.00 26.37 6.62
N GLN A 115 -19.53 27.49 7.14
CA GLN A 115 -18.88 28.21 8.25
C GLN A 115 -18.81 27.40 9.55
N TYR A 116 -19.62 26.34 9.69
CA TYR A 116 -19.64 25.48 10.87
C TYR A 116 -18.62 24.32 10.81
N LEU A 117 -17.87 24.19 9.72
CA LEU A 117 -16.77 23.23 9.62
C LEU A 117 -15.68 23.55 10.66
N THR A 118 -15.10 22.50 11.22
CA THR A 118 -13.96 22.62 12.15
C THR A 118 -12.70 23.05 11.41
N THR A 119 -11.93 23.94 12.02
CA THR A 119 -10.69 24.50 11.46
C THR A 119 -9.43 24.02 12.17
N THR A 120 -9.57 23.33 13.31
CA THR A 120 -8.45 22.78 14.09
C THR A 120 -8.74 21.37 14.60
N ASN A 121 -7.70 20.58 14.87
CA ASN A 121 -7.81 19.26 15.49
C ASN A 121 -8.48 19.30 16.88
N ASP A 122 -8.31 20.40 17.62
CA ASP A 122 -8.94 20.59 18.92
C ASP A 122 -10.46 20.76 18.84
N GLU A 123 -10.95 21.55 17.87
CA GLU A 123 -12.39 21.69 17.61
C GLU A 123 -13.02 20.34 17.23
N ILE A 124 -12.30 19.52 16.44
CA ILE A 124 -12.71 18.15 16.10
C ILE A 124 -12.83 17.29 17.37
N ALA A 125 -11.86 17.38 18.28
CA ALA A 125 -11.87 16.63 19.53
C ALA A 125 -13.02 17.06 20.46
N LEU A 126 -13.36 18.35 20.51
CA LEU A 126 -14.50 18.86 21.27
C LEU A 126 -15.84 18.36 20.71
N ASP A 127 -16.00 18.40 19.38
CA ASP A 127 -17.17 17.85 18.70
C ASP A 127 -17.33 16.35 18.98
N PHE A 128 -16.23 15.60 19.03
CA PHE A 128 -16.24 14.18 19.37
C PHE A 128 -16.72 13.90 20.80
N VAL A 129 -16.35 14.73 21.79
CA VAL A 129 -16.88 14.56 23.16
C VAL A 129 -18.40 14.74 23.17
N GLU A 130 -18.95 15.70 22.42
CA GLU A 130 -20.40 15.88 22.28
C GLU A 130 -21.07 14.72 21.56
N LEU A 131 -20.44 14.18 20.51
CA LEU A 131 -20.87 12.95 19.86
C LEU A 131 -20.97 11.81 20.87
N MET A 132 -19.93 11.60 21.69
CA MET A 132 -19.91 10.52 22.69
C MET A 132 -20.96 10.73 23.78
N ARG A 133 -21.23 11.98 24.21
CA ARG A 133 -22.37 12.30 25.09
C ARG A 133 -23.69 11.88 24.44
N GLY A 134 -23.88 12.16 23.15
CA GLY A 134 -25.05 11.69 22.38
C GLY A 134 -25.12 10.16 22.27
N PHE A 135 -24.00 9.51 22.01
CA PHE A 135 -23.89 8.05 21.93
C PHE A 135 -24.34 7.39 23.23
N TYR A 136 -23.83 7.81 24.39
CA TYR A 136 -24.24 7.25 25.69
C TYR A 136 -25.67 7.58 26.09
N ARG A 137 -26.26 8.69 25.60
CA ARG A 137 -27.70 8.94 25.75
C ARG A 137 -28.55 7.92 25.00
N ASN A 138 -28.10 7.53 23.79
CA ASN A 138 -28.80 6.54 22.96
C ASN A 138 -28.51 5.10 23.39
N HIS A 139 -27.33 4.86 23.97
CA HIS A 139 -26.84 3.55 24.38
C HIS A 139 -26.30 3.58 25.83
N PRO A 140 -27.16 3.84 26.83
CA PRO A 140 -26.73 3.91 28.22
C PRO A 140 -26.13 2.60 28.73
N GLU A 141 -26.42 1.46 28.07
CA GLU A 141 -25.82 0.16 28.37
C GLU A 141 -24.30 0.13 28.16
N PHE A 142 -23.74 1.02 27.34
CA PHE A 142 -22.29 1.12 27.15
C PHE A 142 -21.59 2.06 28.16
N GLU A 143 -22.32 2.75 29.05
CA GLU A 143 -21.68 3.50 30.14
C GLU A 143 -20.82 2.56 30.98
N GLY A 144 -19.55 2.93 31.20
CA GLY A 144 -18.60 2.09 31.94
C GLY A 144 -18.00 0.91 31.17
N VAL A 145 -18.47 0.58 29.96
CA VAL A 145 -17.85 -0.44 29.10
C VAL A 145 -16.51 0.09 28.57
N PRO A 146 -15.41 -0.70 28.60
CA PRO A 146 -14.11 -0.26 28.09
C PRO A 146 -14.21 0.33 26.67
N LEU A 147 -13.73 1.56 26.53
CA LEU A 147 -13.72 2.31 25.27
C LEU A 147 -12.28 2.42 24.75
N TYR A 148 -12.11 2.17 23.45
CA TYR A 148 -10.88 2.41 22.72
C TYR A 148 -11.15 3.29 21.51
N ILE A 149 -10.30 4.31 21.30
CA ILE A 149 -10.37 5.18 20.13
C ILE A 149 -9.27 4.79 19.16
N TYR A 150 -9.65 4.38 17.96
CA TYR A 150 -8.73 3.88 16.96
C TYR A 150 -8.73 4.80 15.75
N GLY A 151 -7.56 5.32 15.39
CA GLY A 151 -7.40 6.25 14.27
C GLY A 151 -6.33 5.81 13.28
N GLN A 152 -6.63 5.95 11.98
CA GLN A 152 -5.67 5.71 10.89
C GLN A 152 -5.27 7.02 10.19
N SER A 153 -4.01 7.19 9.79
CA SER A 153 -3.54 8.40 9.09
C SER A 153 -3.85 9.66 9.91
N TYR A 154 -4.51 10.68 9.34
CA TYR A 154 -4.97 11.84 10.10
C TYR A 154 -5.94 11.48 11.25
N GLY A 155 -6.62 10.33 11.17
CA GLY A 155 -7.43 9.77 12.25
C GLY A 155 -6.62 9.47 13.51
N GLY A 156 -5.36 9.07 13.37
CA GLY A 156 -4.47 8.89 14.51
C GLY A 156 -4.14 10.21 15.20
N LYS A 157 -3.98 11.29 14.43
CA LYS A 157 -3.81 12.66 14.94
C LYS A 157 -5.06 13.13 15.69
N MET A 158 -6.24 12.89 15.13
CA MET A 158 -7.53 13.18 15.77
C MET A 158 -7.70 12.38 17.08
N ALA A 159 -7.33 11.10 17.08
CA ALA A 159 -7.46 10.23 18.25
C ALA A 159 -6.65 10.69 19.47
N VAL A 160 -5.48 11.35 19.26
CA VAL A 160 -4.68 11.93 20.35
C VAL A 160 -5.47 13.01 21.09
N ASP A 161 -5.92 14.04 20.38
CA ASP A 161 -6.65 15.15 20.99
C ASP A 161 -8.02 14.71 21.52
N MET A 162 -8.71 13.80 20.82
CA MET A 162 -9.94 13.18 21.33
C MET A 162 -9.71 12.43 22.64
N GLY A 163 -8.59 11.70 22.78
CA GLY A 163 -8.24 11.00 24.01
C GLY A 163 -8.04 11.98 25.19
N ILE A 164 -7.36 13.10 24.93
CA ILE A 164 -7.16 14.16 25.92
C ILE A 164 -8.49 14.78 26.34
N ARG A 165 -9.31 15.21 25.38
CA ARG A 165 -10.61 15.87 25.66
C ARG A 165 -11.61 14.92 26.34
N MET A 166 -11.60 13.63 25.99
CA MET A 166 -12.40 12.62 26.67
C MET A 166 -11.96 12.42 28.12
N ARG A 167 -10.65 12.35 28.41
CA ARG A 167 -10.14 12.25 29.78
C ARG A 167 -10.53 13.47 30.61
N GLU A 168 -10.34 14.67 30.07
CA GLU A 168 -10.75 15.92 30.72
C GLU A 168 -12.26 15.93 31.03
N ALA A 169 -13.09 15.42 30.11
CA ALA A 169 -14.53 15.32 30.31
C ALA A 169 -14.92 14.29 31.39
N GLU A 170 -14.21 13.15 31.47
CA GLU A 170 -14.39 12.12 32.51
C GLU A 170 -14.00 12.66 33.89
N GLU A 171 -12.85 13.33 34.01
CA GLU A 171 -12.36 13.94 35.25
C GLU A 171 -13.30 15.05 35.75
N ALA A 172 -13.87 15.82 34.84
CA ALA A 172 -14.88 16.83 35.15
C ALA A 172 -16.26 16.21 35.51
N GLY A 173 -16.43 14.89 35.37
CA GLY A 173 -17.69 14.20 35.64
C GLY A 173 -18.81 14.53 34.65
N THR A 174 -18.47 15.03 33.46
CA THR A 174 -19.43 15.46 32.42
C THR A 174 -19.79 14.37 31.42
N ILE A 175 -19.09 13.23 31.48
CA ILE A 175 -19.36 12.02 30.70
C ILE A 175 -19.00 10.79 31.55
N ARG A 176 -19.77 9.71 31.42
CA ARG A 176 -19.53 8.43 32.10
C ARG A 176 -18.99 7.38 31.13
N SER A 177 -17.85 7.71 30.52
CA SER A 177 -17.10 6.75 29.70
C SER A 177 -16.10 5.96 30.54
N ASN A 178 -15.46 4.99 29.90
CA ASN A 178 -14.38 4.20 30.47
C ASN A 178 -13.26 4.11 29.41
N LEU A 179 -12.68 5.26 29.05
CA LEU A 179 -11.60 5.32 28.07
C LEU A 179 -10.35 4.60 28.59
N ARG A 180 -9.93 3.57 27.85
CA ARG A 180 -8.78 2.71 28.20
C ARG A 180 -7.60 2.84 27.29
N GLY A 181 -7.81 3.24 26.04
CA GLY A 181 -6.70 3.37 25.12
C GLY A 181 -7.02 4.13 23.86
N ILE A 182 -5.97 4.66 23.26
CA ILE A 182 -5.97 5.12 21.89
C ILE A 182 -4.99 4.29 21.07
N ALA A 183 -5.29 4.11 19.79
CA ALA A 183 -4.41 3.43 18.87
C ALA A 183 -4.29 4.20 17.56
N MET A 184 -3.06 4.33 17.08
CA MET A 184 -2.65 5.18 15.97
C MET A 184 -2.00 4.31 14.90
N GLY A 185 -2.75 4.00 13.84
CA GLY A 185 -2.29 3.21 12.71
C GLY A 185 -1.82 4.06 11.56
N ASN A 186 -0.57 3.87 11.11
CA ASN A 186 -0.03 4.62 9.97
C ASN A 186 -0.31 6.13 10.11
N ALA A 187 -0.04 6.68 11.29
CA ALA A 187 -0.65 7.93 11.72
C ALA A 187 0.16 9.19 11.37
N TRP A 188 -0.54 10.25 11.00
CA TRP A 188 0.03 11.55 10.61
C TRP A 188 0.34 12.42 11.84
N ILE A 189 1.27 11.95 12.68
CA ILE A 189 1.57 12.51 14.02
C ILE A 189 2.56 13.67 13.99
N SER A 190 3.67 13.50 13.26
CA SER A 190 4.66 14.54 13.01
C SER A 190 4.85 14.71 11.50
N PRO A 191 4.04 15.58 10.86
CA PRO A 191 3.98 15.70 9.41
C PRO A 191 5.33 16.03 8.76
N VAL A 192 6.09 16.94 9.38
CA VAL A 192 7.41 17.35 8.87
C VAL A 192 8.40 16.19 8.93
N ASP A 193 8.48 15.50 10.07
CA ASP A 193 9.40 14.36 10.23
C ASP A 193 9.06 13.25 9.24
N ALA A 194 7.79 12.89 9.10
CA ALA A 194 7.35 11.91 8.12
C ALA A 194 7.75 12.33 6.69
N THR A 195 7.52 13.59 6.31
CA THR A 195 7.88 14.10 4.98
C THR A 195 9.40 14.06 4.72
N LEU A 196 10.21 14.34 5.75
CA LEU A 196 11.67 14.31 5.65
C LEU A 196 12.19 12.88 5.41
N THR A 197 11.47 11.84 5.83
CA THR A 197 11.85 10.44 5.62
C THR A 197 11.56 9.93 4.20
N TRP A 198 10.76 10.63 3.39
CA TRP A 198 10.40 10.14 2.05
C TRP A 198 11.60 9.98 1.12
N GLY A 199 12.46 10.99 1.05
CA GLY A 199 13.69 10.91 0.26
C GLY A 199 14.56 9.72 0.66
N PRO A 200 14.94 9.60 1.94
CA PRO A 200 15.73 8.47 2.46
C PRO A 200 15.08 7.13 2.15
N ILE A 201 13.78 6.95 2.44
CA ILE A 201 13.07 5.68 2.21
C ILE A 201 13.02 5.34 0.74
N LEU A 202 12.78 6.29 -0.15
CA LEU A 202 12.73 6.03 -1.59
C LEU A 202 14.12 5.71 -2.16
N LEU A 203 15.15 6.42 -1.70
CA LEU A 203 16.54 6.14 -2.09
C LEU A 203 16.94 4.74 -1.60
N ALA A 204 16.56 4.44 -0.36
CA ALA A 204 16.70 3.14 0.26
C ALA A 204 15.85 2.07 -0.41
N ALA A 205 14.69 2.36 -0.95
CA ALA A 205 13.93 1.35 -1.69
C ALA A 205 14.49 1.14 -3.11
N GLY A 206 15.48 1.92 -3.53
CA GLY A 206 15.95 1.97 -4.92
C GLY A 206 14.95 2.65 -5.87
N LEU A 207 13.92 3.30 -5.35
CA LEU A 207 12.89 4.01 -6.12
C LEU A 207 13.39 5.34 -6.71
N VAL A 208 14.47 5.90 -6.15
CA VAL A 208 15.14 7.09 -6.67
C VAL A 208 16.64 6.93 -6.63
N ASP A 209 17.34 7.67 -7.49
CA ASP A 209 18.78 7.87 -7.40
C ASP A 209 19.13 9.02 -6.45
N GLN A 210 20.42 9.27 -6.27
CA GLN A 210 20.92 10.37 -5.47
C GLN A 210 20.34 11.74 -5.88
N ARG A 211 20.12 11.96 -7.18
CA ARG A 211 19.53 13.21 -7.68
C ARG A 211 18.05 13.33 -7.31
N GLY A 212 17.28 12.27 -7.46
CA GLY A 212 15.88 12.20 -7.04
C GLY A 212 15.75 12.43 -5.53
N TYR A 213 16.59 11.77 -4.75
CA TYR A 213 16.72 12.00 -3.30
C TYR A 213 16.96 13.48 -2.98
N GLU A 214 17.97 14.11 -3.59
CA GLU A 214 18.32 15.51 -3.32
C GLU A 214 17.17 16.48 -3.66
N ASN A 215 16.43 16.21 -4.75
CA ASN A 215 15.28 17.03 -5.14
C ASN A 215 14.13 16.89 -4.14
N ILE A 216 13.79 15.65 -3.75
CA ILE A 216 12.75 15.37 -2.75
C ILE A 216 13.14 16.00 -1.42
N GLN A 217 14.38 15.79 -0.96
CA GLN A 217 14.85 16.30 0.32
C GLN A 217 14.89 17.83 0.36
N ARG A 218 15.28 18.48 -0.73
CA ARG A 218 15.24 19.95 -0.84
C ARG A 218 13.80 20.45 -0.69
N SER A 219 12.85 19.80 -1.35
CA SER A 219 11.43 20.16 -1.25
C SER A 219 10.88 19.94 0.16
N ALA A 220 11.23 18.82 0.80
CA ALA A 220 10.81 18.50 2.17
C ALA A 220 11.39 19.50 3.19
N ARG A 221 12.66 19.90 3.05
CA ARG A 221 13.29 20.92 3.92
C ARG A 221 12.67 22.30 3.78
N GLU A 222 12.10 22.62 2.62
CA GLU A 222 11.33 23.87 2.46
C GLU A 222 9.99 23.80 3.22
N ALA A 223 9.34 22.63 3.25
CA ALA A 223 8.13 22.44 4.07
C ALA A 223 8.45 22.58 5.57
N GLU A 224 9.58 22.02 6.01
CA GLU A 224 10.13 22.17 7.37
C GLU A 224 10.42 23.65 7.69
N ARG A 225 11.10 24.38 6.80
CA ARG A 225 11.40 25.80 7.00
C ARG A 225 10.12 26.63 7.21
N LEU A 226 9.14 26.44 6.34
CA LEU A 226 7.84 27.12 6.44
C LEU A 226 7.09 26.74 7.73
N PHE A 227 7.18 25.48 8.14
CA PHE A 227 6.61 25.01 9.41
C PHE A 227 7.28 25.72 10.61
N ASN A 228 8.61 25.76 10.66
CA ASN A 228 9.38 26.38 11.75
C ASN A 228 9.16 27.89 11.85
N GLU A 229 8.81 28.55 10.75
CA GLU A 229 8.42 29.98 10.71
C GLU A 229 6.96 30.24 11.09
N GLY A 230 6.19 29.19 11.40
CA GLY A 230 4.76 29.29 11.75
C GLY A 230 3.84 29.47 10.54
N HIS A 231 4.35 29.32 9.31
CA HIS A 231 3.59 29.42 8.07
C HIS A 231 2.93 28.09 7.69
N PHE A 232 2.12 27.51 8.60
CA PHE A 232 1.56 26.15 8.46
C PHE A 232 0.77 25.91 7.16
N PHE A 233 -0.02 26.89 6.73
CA PHE A 233 -0.75 26.80 5.47
C PHE A 233 0.20 26.62 4.27
N ASN A 234 1.27 27.41 4.23
CA ASN A 234 2.26 27.34 3.16
C ASN A 234 3.08 26.05 3.28
N SER A 235 3.38 25.59 4.50
CA SER A 235 4.00 24.29 4.76
C SER A 235 3.15 23.15 4.18
N THR A 236 1.82 23.16 4.37
CA THR A 236 0.92 22.16 3.76
C THR A 236 0.95 22.23 2.23
N ALA A 237 1.01 23.43 1.64
CA ALA A 237 1.15 23.56 0.20
C ALA A 237 2.50 23.01 -0.32
N GLN A 238 3.59 23.27 0.42
CA GLN A 238 4.92 22.76 0.09
C GLN A 238 5.06 21.25 0.30
N TRP A 239 4.37 20.68 1.28
CA TRP A 239 4.19 19.23 1.42
C TRP A 239 3.58 18.64 0.15
N GLY A 240 2.55 19.27 -0.40
CA GLY A 240 1.97 18.86 -1.67
C GLY A 240 2.94 18.96 -2.86
N LEU A 241 3.74 20.03 -2.92
CA LEU A 241 4.82 20.14 -3.91
C LEU A 241 5.86 19.02 -3.78
N THR A 242 6.18 18.62 -2.55
CA THR A 242 7.10 17.51 -2.26
C THR A 242 6.55 16.19 -2.78
N GLN A 243 5.25 15.96 -2.66
CA GLN A 243 4.61 14.80 -3.27
C GLN A 243 4.77 14.76 -4.79
N SER A 244 4.62 15.89 -5.48
CA SER A 244 4.90 15.93 -6.92
C SER A 244 6.37 15.66 -7.27
N GLN A 245 7.33 16.07 -6.41
CA GLN A 245 8.73 15.71 -6.62
C GLN A 245 8.94 14.19 -6.51
N VAL A 246 8.30 13.55 -5.53
CA VAL A 246 8.32 12.10 -5.40
C VAL A 246 7.70 11.44 -6.63
N PHE A 247 6.50 11.87 -7.05
CA PHE A 247 5.83 11.30 -8.23
C PHE A 247 6.71 11.38 -9.48
N ALA A 248 7.28 12.57 -9.73
CA ALA A 248 8.16 12.78 -10.88
C ALA A 248 9.44 11.92 -10.80
N ALA A 249 9.99 11.73 -9.59
CA ALA A 249 11.21 10.96 -9.39
C ALA A 249 10.98 9.44 -9.37
N THR A 250 9.76 8.95 -9.21
CA THR A 250 9.47 7.51 -9.01
C THR A 250 8.57 6.92 -10.08
N GLU A 251 8.16 7.72 -11.07
CA GLU A 251 7.13 7.35 -12.04
C GLU A 251 5.82 6.91 -11.37
N ASN A 252 5.30 7.75 -10.49
CA ASN A 252 4.00 7.61 -9.81
C ASN A 252 3.94 6.47 -8.78
N VAL A 253 4.92 6.35 -7.88
CA VAL A 253 4.84 5.42 -6.74
C VAL A 253 3.56 5.64 -5.92
N ASP A 254 2.94 4.56 -5.44
CA ASP A 254 1.84 4.63 -4.48
C ASP A 254 2.37 4.97 -3.08
N PHE A 255 1.95 6.13 -2.60
CA PHE A 255 2.30 6.63 -1.26
C PHE A 255 1.80 5.75 -0.12
N TYR A 256 0.76 4.94 -0.34
CA TYR A 256 0.24 4.00 0.66
C TYR A 256 0.88 2.62 0.57
N ASN A 257 1.58 2.32 -0.54
CA ASN A 257 2.36 1.10 -0.71
C ASN A 257 3.42 1.27 -1.81
N ILE A 258 4.67 1.47 -1.39
CA ILE A 258 5.79 1.75 -2.30
C ILE A 258 6.11 0.63 -3.33
N LEU A 259 5.50 -0.54 -3.19
CA LEU A 259 5.62 -1.66 -4.15
C LEU A 259 4.67 -1.53 -5.35
N THR A 260 3.78 -0.55 -5.34
CA THR A 260 2.76 -0.34 -6.36
C THR A 260 2.87 1.05 -6.96
N LYS A 261 2.31 1.25 -8.14
CA LYS A 261 2.19 2.57 -8.78
C LYS A 261 0.73 3.04 -8.70
N MET A 262 0.53 4.34 -8.54
CA MET A 262 -0.80 4.92 -8.72
C MET A 262 -1.13 5.11 -10.21
N PRO A 263 -2.41 5.01 -10.61
CA PRO A 263 -2.81 5.26 -11.99
C PRO A 263 -2.42 6.67 -12.46
N SER A 264 -1.93 6.81 -13.70
CA SER A 264 -1.50 8.10 -14.29
C SER A 264 -2.63 9.12 -14.56
N ARG A 265 -3.80 8.99 -13.91
CA ARG A 265 -5.00 9.81 -14.17
C ARG A 265 -5.03 11.16 -13.44
N PHE A 266 -4.01 11.48 -12.64
CA PHE A 266 -4.01 12.73 -11.87
C PHE A 266 -3.80 13.96 -12.75
N ASN A 267 -4.60 15.00 -12.49
CA ASN A 267 -4.48 16.27 -13.18
C ASN A 267 -3.36 17.12 -12.55
N PHE A 268 -2.20 17.16 -13.19
CA PHE A 268 -1.03 17.95 -12.76
C PHE A 268 -1.23 19.48 -12.84
N GLY A 269 -2.37 19.96 -13.34
CA GLY A 269 -2.65 21.40 -13.52
C GLY A 269 -2.80 22.19 -12.21
N ASN A 270 -3.10 21.52 -11.10
CA ASN A 270 -3.22 22.15 -9.78
C ASN A 270 -2.62 21.24 -8.69
N ILE A 271 -1.44 21.62 -8.18
CA ILE A 271 -0.70 20.85 -7.17
C ILE A 271 -1.53 20.49 -5.93
N HIS A 272 -2.42 21.38 -5.53
CA HIS A 272 -3.26 21.18 -4.36
C HIS A 272 -4.33 20.11 -4.63
N GLU A 273 -4.94 20.14 -5.82
CA GLU A 273 -5.90 19.11 -6.22
C GLU A 273 -5.18 17.77 -6.42
N PHE A 274 -4.00 17.78 -7.03
CA PHE A 274 -3.13 16.62 -7.15
C PHE A 274 -2.86 15.97 -5.77
N SER A 275 -2.31 16.72 -4.83
CA SER A 275 -1.96 16.21 -3.49
C SER A 275 -3.15 15.67 -2.72
N ARG A 276 -4.30 16.36 -2.80
CA ARG A 276 -5.56 15.88 -2.24
C ARG A 276 -6.01 14.59 -2.93
N ASP A 277 -6.07 14.56 -4.24
CA ASP A 277 -6.59 13.43 -5.02
C ASP A 277 -5.74 12.18 -4.81
N MET A 278 -4.44 12.32 -4.53
CA MET A 278 -3.62 11.19 -4.10
C MET A 278 -3.99 10.63 -2.73
N MET A 279 -4.53 11.45 -1.83
CA MET A 279 -5.07 10.98 -0.54
C MET A 279 -6.47 10.39 -0.68
N ILE A 280 -7.20 10.79 -1.73
CA ILE A 280 -8.48 10.21 -2.10
C ILE A 280 -8.18 8.97 -2.91
N ARG A 281 -7.92 7.87 -2.22
CA ARG A 281 -7.90 6.56 -2.85
C ARG A 281 -9.34 6.23 -3.26
N ASP A 282 -9.77 6.74 -4.41
CA ASP A 282 -10.76 6.02 -5.19
C ASP A 282 -10.06 4.75 -5.64
N MET A 283 -10.13 3.71 -4.80
CA MET A 283 -9.83 2.35 -5.21
C MET A 283 -10.93 1.90 -6.20
N GLU A 284 -11.03 2.60 -7.32
CA GLU A 284 -11.94 2.33 -8.42
C GLU A 284 -11.11 1.94 -9.63
N TYR A 285 -10.72 0.66 -9.66
CA TYR A 285 -11.16 -0.25 -10.72
C TYR A 285 -10.72 -1.67 -10.33
N ASN A 286 -11.58 -2.42 -9.64
CA ASN A 286 -11.54 -3.88 -9.82
C ASN A 286 -12.41 -4.16 -11.05
N PRO A 287 -11.86 -4.63 -12.18
CA PRO A 287 -12.64 -4.93 -13.39
C PRO A 287 -13.76 -5.96 -13.18
N GLN A 288 -13.73 -6.68 -12.04
CA GLN A 288 -14.73 -7.68 -11.65
C GLN A 288 -15.85 -7.11 -10.77
N ARG A 289 -15.88 -5.79 -10.52
CA ARG A 289 -16.84 -5.17 -9.59
C ARG A 289 -17.93 -4.40 -10.31
N ASP A 290 -19.18 -4.65 -9.91
CA ASP A 290 -20.37 -4.06 -10.53
C ASP A 290 -20.70 -2.63 -10.04
N MET A 291 -20.29 -2.24 -8.81
CA MET A 291 -20.63 -0.95 -8.20
C MET A 291 -19.49 -0.36 -7.39
N SER A 292 -19.35 0.97 -7.39
CA SER A 292 -18.41 1.68 -6.53
C SER A 292 -18.85 1.82 -5.08
N LEU A 293 -17.93 2.20 -4.19
CA LEU A 293 -18.27 2.50 -2.79
C LEU A 293 -19.27 3.67 -2.70
N GLU A 294 -19.06 4.75 -3.48
CA GLU A 294 -20.00 5.87 -3.50
C GLU A 294 -21.39 5.45 -3.98
N THR A 295 -21.46 4.57 -4.99
CA THR A 295 -22.71 3.99 -5.47
C THR A 295 -23.38 3.18 -4.36
N ILE A 296 -22.66 2.28 -3.69
CA ILE A 296 -23.20 1.46 -2.59
C ILE A 296 -23.75 2.37 -1.47
N MET A 297 -22.96 3.35 -1.04
CA MET A 297 -23.31 4.21 0.08
C MET A 297 -24.53 5.07 -0.21
N ASN A 298 -24.60 5.70 -1.39
CA ASN A 298 -25.71 6.60 -1.74
C ASN A 298 -26.97 5.89 -2.23
N THR A 299 -26.87 4.70 -2.84
CA THR A 299 -28.02 4.02 -3.46
C THR A 299 -28.58 2.86 -2.63
N LEU A 300 -27.76 2.19 -1.82
CA LEU A 300 -28.18 1.03 -1.02
C LEU A 300 -28.19 1.34 0.47
N VAL A 301 -27.09 1.89 1.00
CA VAL A 301 -26.94 2.14 2.45
C VAL A 301 -27.79 3.32 2.90
N LYS A 302 -27.71 4.45 2.20
CA LYS A 302 -28.43 5.68 2.54
C LYS A 302 -29.95 5.44 2.72
N PRO A 303 -30.67 4.78 1.78
CA PRO A 303 -32.08 4.46 2.00
C PRO A 303 -32.32 3.45 3.12
N ALA A 304 -31.48 2.41 3.24
CA ALA A 304 -31.62 1.37 4.26
C ALA A 304 -31.45 1.91 5.69
N LEU A 305 -30.57 2.91 5.85
CA LEU A 305 -30.32 3.57 7.13
C LEU A 305 -31.25 4.78 7.40
N GLY A 306 -32.13 5.14 6.47
CA GLY A 306 -33.02 6.29 6.62
C GLY A 306 -32.29 7.63 6.69
N ILE A 307 -31.14 7.75 6.01
CA ILE A 307 -30.35 8.98 5.98
C ILE A 307 -31.12 10.07 5.21
N PRO A 308 -31.12 11.33 5.69
CA PRO A 308 -31.86 12.42 5.05
C PRO A 308 -31.50 12.61 3.57
N GLU A 309 -32.49 12.97 2.74
CA GLU A 309 -32.30 13.11 1.29
C GLU A 309 -31.23 14.14 0.91
N HIS A 310 -31.09 15.23 1.67
CA HIS A 310 -30.14 16.29 1.40
C HIS A 310 -28.68 15.89 1.68
N VAL A 311 -28.43 14.82 2.45
CA VAL A 311 -27.08 14.35 2.76
C VAL A 311 -26.60 13.46 1.62
N VAL A 312 -25.51 13.81 0.97
CA VAL A 312 -24.86 12.99 -0.06
C VAL A 312 -23.55 12.48 0.51
N TRP A 313 -23.40 11.16 0.56
CA TRP A 313 -22.19 10.53 1.04
C TRP A 313 -21.05 10.72 0.05
N GLN A 314 -19.85 11.00 0.58
CA GLN A 314 -18.61 11.05 -0.18
C GLN A 314 -17.52 10.30 0.60
N ALA A 315 -16.65 9.57 -0.11
CA ALA A 315 -15.57 8.82 0.50
C ALA A 315 -14.56 9.72 1.21
N SER A 316 -14.30 10.89 0.63
CA SER A 316 -13.45 11.93 1.20
C SER A 316 -14.02 13.31 0.91
N SER A 317 -14.02 14.18 1.92
CA SER A 317 -14.58 15.53 1.84
C SER A 317 -13.51 16.56 1.49
N ARG A 318 -13.58 17.09 0.26
CA ARG A 318 -12.70 18.15 -0.23
C ARG A 318 -12.77 19.40 0.65
N ILE A 319 -13.97 19.84 1.01
CA ILE A 319 -14.14 21.09 1.75
C ILE A 319 -13.58 20.99 3.17
N VAL A 320 -13.66 19.82 3.80
CA VAL A 320 -13.05 19.55 5.11
C VAL A 320 -11.52 19.64 5.01
N PHE A 321 -10.92 18.99 4.01
CA PHE A 321 -9.47 19.05 3.80
C PHE A 321 -8.99 20.50 3.59
N ASP A 322 -9.66 21.24 2.70
CA ASP A 322 -9.30 22.62 2.36
C ASP A 322 -9.39 23.55 3.60
N THR A 323 -10.39 23.30 4.46
CA THR A 323 -10.61 24.04 5.72
C THR A 323 -9.53 23.75 6.76
N LEU A 324 -9.09 22.50 6.87
CA LEU A 324 -8.07 22.05 7.84
C LEU A 324 -6.63 22.25 7.37
N ARG A 325 -6.41 22.80 6.16
CA ARG A 325 -5.06 23.05 5.61
C ARG A 325 -4.12 23.82 6.56
N PRO A 326 -4.55 24.85 7.32
CA PRO A 326 -3.68 25.53 8.30
C PRO A 326 -3.28 24.67 9.50
N ASP A 327 -4.02 23.59 9.77
CA ASP A 327 -3.80 22.71 10.92
C ASP A 327 -3.10 21.40 10.53
N PHE A 328 -3.18 21.01 9.25
CA PHE A 328 -2.69 19.74 8.73
C PHE A 328 -1.24 19.42 9.12
N MET A 329 -0.31 20.38 8.95
CA MET A 329 1.11 20.20 9.22
C MET A 329 1.51 20.37 10.70
N LYS A 330 0.60 20.73 11.60
CA LYS A 330 0.93 20.82 13.04
C LYS A 330 1.12 19.42 13.64
N PRO A 331 2.13 19.18 14.50
CA PRO A 331 2.28 17.89 15.16
C PRO A 331 1.30 17.74 16.33
N VAL A 332 1.10 16.50 16.78
CA VAL A 332 0.42 16.17 18.07
C VAL A 332 1.36 15.44 19.04
N THR A 333 2.67 15.61 18.88
CA THR A 333 3.68 14.99 19.74
C THR A 333 3.55 15.40 21.20
N GLU A 334 3.29 16.68 21.48
CA GLU A 334 2.99 17.17 22.85
C GLU A 334 1.74 16.51 23.44
N GLY A 335 0.72 16.26 22.61
CA GLY A 335 -0.49 15.55 23.04
C GLY A 335 -0.20 14.09 23.42
N ILE A 336 0.68 13.41 22.67
CA ILE A 336 1.13 12.05 23.01
C ILE A 336 1.91 12.07 24.33
N GLU A 337 2.83 13.02 24.52
CA GLU A 337 3.56 13.17 25.78
C GLU A 337 2.62 13.40 26.96
N LYS A 338 1.60 14.24 26.80
CA LYS A 338 0.57 14.47 27.80
C LYS A 338 -0.18 13.18 28.14
N LEU A 339 -0.62 12.42 27.14
CA LEU A 339 -1.32 11.15 27.37
C LEU A 339 -0.44 10.15 28.15
N LEU A 340 0.83 10.02 27.79
CA LEU A 340 1.77 9.09 28.42
C LEU A 340 2.14 9.50 29.86
N ASN A 341 2.29 10.80 30.12
CA ASN A 341 2.80 11.30 31.40
C ASN A 341 1.69 11.63 32.41
N GLU A 342 0.51 12.03 31.94
CA GLU A 342 -0.56 12.59 32.78
C GLU A 342 -1.79 11.70 32.89
N THR A 343 -1.89 10.62 32.10
CA THR A 343 -3.07 9.75 32.09
C THR A 343 -2.71 8.26 32.23
N ASP A 344 -3.71 7.42 32.49
CA ASP A 344 -3.61 5.96 32.45
C ASP A 344 -4.07 5.36 31.10
N ILE A 345 -4.22 6.20 30.07
CA ILE A 345 -4.66 5.77 28.74
C ILE A 345 -3.52 5.00 28.06
N ILE A 346 -3.82 3.79 27.61
CA ILE A 346 -2.89 2.99 26.82
C ILE A 346 -2.73 3.64 25.44
N VAL A 347 -1.51 4.06 25.11
CA VAL A 347 -1.19 4.62 23.79
C VAL A 347 -0.49 3.55 22.94
N THR A 348 -1.10 3.18 21.82
CA THR A 348 -0.53 2.22 20.87
C THR A 348 -0.25 2.90 19.54
N LYS A 349 0.95 2.71 18.98
CA LYS A 349 1.30 3.13 17.62
C LYS A 349 1.72 1.90 16.83
N TYR A 350 1.26 1.79 15.60
CA TYR A 350 1.74 0.77 14.66
C TYR A 350 1.71 1.33 13.24
N ASN A 351 2.63 0.87 12.39
CA ASN A 351 2.78 1.36 11.02
C ASN A 351 3.03 0.17 10.09
N GLY A 352 2.37 0.16 8.94
CA GLY A 352 2.86 -0.59 7.79
C GLY A 352 4.19 -0.02 7.30
N ASN A 353 5.20 -0.88 7.14
CA ASN A 353 6.56 -0.53 6.72
C ASN A 353 6.68 -0.07 5.26
N LEU A 354 5.71 -0.43 4.41
CA LEU A 354 5.66 -0.03 3.00
C LEU A 354 4.84 1.23 2.75
N ASP A 355 4.29 1.83 3.81
CA ASP A 355 3.57 3.09 3.74
C ASP A 355 4.54 4.27 3.73
N LEU A 356 4.56 5.00 2.62
CA LEU A 356 5.38 6.19 2.48
C LEU A 356 4.70 7.41 3.11
N ILE A 357 3.37 7.53 3.00
CA ILE A 357 2.68 8.76 3.38
C ILE A 357 2.89 9.07 4.85
N CYS A 358 2.75 8.09 5.74
CA CYS A 358 2.93 8.21 7.18
C CYS A 358 4.10 7.35 7.67
N SER A 359 5.21 7.42 6.95
CA SER A 359 6.46 6.78 7.35
C SER A 359 7.04 7.38 8.64
N THR A 360 7.82 6.59 9.36
CA THR A 360 8.36 6.96 10.68
C THR A 360 9.86 7.19 10.61
N PRO A 361 10.44 8.12 11.38
CA PRO A 361 11.90 8.28 11.51
C PRO A 361 12.61 7.05 12.08
N GLU A 362 11.89 6.16 12.77
CA GLU A 362 12.37 4.83 13.15
C GLU A 362 12.69 3.95 11.92
N ASN A 363 12.14 4.30 10.75
CA ASN A 363 12.52 3.81 9.43
C ASN A 363 13.57 4.73 8.77
N ASP A 364 14.40 5.43 9.54
CA ASP A 364 15.59 6.14 9.05
C ASP A 364 16.42 5.12 8.26
N ALA A 365 16.14 5.16 6.96
CA ALA A 365 16.59 4.33 5.87
C ALA A 365 17.86 3.53 6.20
N PHE A 366 17.66 2.32 6.73
CA PHE A 366 18.66 1.25 6.91
C PHE A 366 19.72 1.42 8.01
N GLY A 367 19.62 2.40 8.89
CA GLY A 367 20.65 2.63 9.91
C GLY A 367 22.03 2.90 9.26
N ASP A 368 23.08 2.18 9.69
CA ASP A 368 24.47 2.40 9.24
C ASP A 368 24.82 1.72 7.90
N VAL A 369 23.86 1.12 7.18
CA VAL A 369 24.14 0.41 5.93
C VAL A 369 24.56 1.40 4.84
N LYS A 370 25.78 1.26 4.34
CA LYS A 370 26.29 2.08 3.23
C LYS A 370 25.78 1.54 1.90
N TYR A 371 25.34 2.44 1.02
CA TYR A 371 24.92 2.09 -0.33
C TYR A 371 25.04 3.28 -1.29
N ASN A 372 24.94 3.00 -2.58
CA ASN A 372 24.91 3.97 -3.67
C ASN A 372 23.92 3.49 -4.74
N ALA A 373 23.09 4.37 -5.30
CA ALA A 373 22.14 4.03 -6.34
C ALA A 373 22.17 5.09 -7.44
N ALA A 374 22.13 4.67 -8.71
CA ALA A 374 22.05 5.60 -9.83
C ALA A 374 21.35 5.00 -11.04
N PHE A 375 21.10 5.88 -12.01
CA PHE A 375 20.60 5.52 -13.33
C PHE A 375 21.70 5.68 -14.37
N THR A 376 21.86 4.66 -15.21
CA THR A 376 22.64 4.76 -16.44
C THR A 376 21.71 5.13 -17.58
N ARG A 377 21.94 6.31 -18.17
CA ARG A 377 21.19 6.75 -19.35
C ARG A 377 21.61 5.95 -20.58
N ILE A 378 20.68 5.22 -21.19
CA ILE A 378 20.82 4.62 -22.52
C ILE A 378 20.06 5.48 -23.53
N ARG A 379 20.80 6.11 -24.44
CA ARG A 379 20.24 7.09 -25.38
C ARG A 379 19.15 6.45 -26.25
N ASP A 380 18.01 7.15 -26.37
CA ASP A 380 16.85 6.76 -27.19
C ASP A 380 16.16 5.46 -26.73
N VAL A 381 16.49 4.99 -25.52
CA VAL A 381 15.98 3.76 -24.91
C VAL A 381 15.36 4.08 -23.53
N GLY A 382 16.13 4.66 -22.61
CA GLY A 382 15.68 4.91 -21.24
C GLY A 382 16.81 4.97 -20.23
N ASP A 383 16.47 4.76 -18.96
CA ASP A 383 17.39 4.80 -17.82
C ASP A 383 17.43 3.44 -17.13
N ILE A 384 18.61 2.82 -17.01
CA ILE A 384 18.79 1.55 -16.31
C ILE A 384 19.21 1.83 -14.87
N PHE A 385 18.41 1.37 -13.92
CA PHE A 385 18.69 1.48 -12.50
C PHE A 385 19.71 0.46 -12.03
N TRP A 386 20.68 0.90 -11.24
CA TRP A 386 21.57 0.03 -10.50
C TRP A 386 21.73 0.48 -9.05
N TRP A 387 21.92 -0.49 -8.18
CA TRP A 387 21.96 -0.30 -6.74
C TRP A 387 23.09 -1.11 -6.11
N PHE A 388 23.98 -0.41 -5.43
CA PHE A 388 25.26 -0.92 -4.99
C PHE A 388 25.42 -0.84 -3.48
N PHE A 389 25.77 -1.95 -2.86
CA PHE A 389 26.06 -2.08 -1.44
C PHE A 389 27.50 -2.50 -1.23
N PRO A 390 28.40 -1.56 -0.88
CA PRO A 390 29.77 -1.92 -0.60
C PRO A 390 29.89 -2.67 0.74
N SER A 391 30.55 -3.83 0.70
CA SER A 391 31.20 -4.42 1.86
C SER A 391 32.12 -3.44 2.61
N SER A 392 32.39 -3.75 3.89
CA SER A 392 33.31 -3.00 4.74
C SER A 392 34.77 -3.04 4.25
N GLU A 393 35.16 -4.09 3.54
CA GLU A 393 36.49 -4.28 2.97
C GLU A 393 36.46 -4.03 1.46
N VAL A 394 37.38 -3.21 0.93
CA VAL A 394 37.39 -2.80 -0.49
C VAL A 394 37.87 -3.92 -1.43
N ASP A 395 38.65 -4.88 -0.93
CA ASP A 395 39.26 -5.94 -1.74
C ASP A 395 38.31 -7.13 -2.01
N LYS A 396 37.04 -7.02 -1.59
CA LYS A 396 36.03 -8.07 -1.78
C LYS A 396 35.59 -8.13 -3.25
N PRO A 397 35.18 -9.31 -3.72
CA PRO A 397 34.59 -9.43 -5.06
C PRO A 397 33.26 -8.67 -5.18
N ILE A 398 32.94 -8.22 -6.40
CA ILE A 398 31.59 -7.74 -6.75
C ILE A 398 30.74 -8.94 -7.17
N LEU A 399 29.55 -9.05 -6.59
CA LEU A 399 28.49 -9.94 -7.04
C LEU A 399 27.43 -9.11 -7.76
N LEU A 400 27.38 -9.20 -9.09
CA LEU A 400 26.32 -8.64 -9.92
C LEU A 400 25.11 -9.57 -9.87
N LEU A 401 24.01 -9.07 -9.31
CA LEU A 401 22.73 -9.76 -9.24
C LEU A 401 21.81 -9.27 -10.35
N LEU A 402 21.53 -10.16 -11.30
CA LEU A 402 20.56 -9.93 -12.37
C LEU A 402 19.23 -10.56 -12.00
N GLY A 403 18.20 -9.72 -11.98
CA GLY A 403 16.81 -10.11 -11.82
C GLY A 403 16.20 -10.77 -13.06
N GLY A 404 14.99 -11.32 -12.89
CA GLY A 404 14.17 -11.78 -14.00
C GLY A 404 13.75 -10.65 -14.96
N ILE A 405 13.22 -11.01 -16.12
CA ILE A 405 12.91 -10.11 -17.24
C ILE A 405 11.51 -9.47 -17.07
N VAL A 406 10.70 -9.93 -16.10
CA VAL A 406 9.28 -9.57 -15.98
C VAL A 406 8.81 -9.11 -14.58
N GLY A 407 7.98 -8.05 -14.57
CA GLY A 407 6.86 -7.80 -13.65
C GLY A 407 7.11 -7.17 -12.28
N PHE A 408 8.30 -7.29 -11.67
CA PHE A 408 8.59 -6.73 -10.34
C PHE A 408 9.98 -6.08 -10.31
N PRO A 409 10.25 -5.11 -9.41
CA PRO A 409 11.61 -4.63 -9.15
C PRO A 409 12.43 -5.76 -8.53
N HIS A 410 13.15 -6.48 -9.39
CA HIS A 410 13.94 -7.63 -8.96
C HIS A 410 15.13 -7.22 -8.11
N SER A 411 15.73 -6.06 -8.37
CA SER A 411 16.72 -5.45 -7.48
C SER A 411 16.18 -5.32 -6.04
N PHE A 412 14.94 -4.88 -5.88
CA PHE A 412 14.25 -4.80 -4.60
C PHE A 412 14.04 -6.18 -3.96
N LEU A 413 13.45 -7.14 -4.69
CA LEU A 413 13.15 -8.46 -4.16
C LEU A 413 14.41 -9.26 -3.80
N LEU A 414 15.46 -9.19 -4.61
CA LEU A 414 16.72 -9.88 -4.33
C LEU A 414 17.44 -9.25 -3.14
N ASN A 415 17.37 -7.93 -3.00
CA ASN A 415 17.90 -7.24 -1.84
C ASN A 415 17.14 -7.64 -0.58
N PHE A 416 15.85 -7.28 -0.49
CA PHE A 416 15.07 -7.41 0.74
C PHE A 416 14.58 -8.83 1.03
N GLY A 417 14.33 -9.61 -0.01
CA GLY A 417 13.78 -10.95 0.07
C GLY A 417 14.82 -12.04 0.39
N GLY A 418 16.12 -11.77 0.28
CA GLY A 418 17.10 -12.84 0.52
C GLY A 418 18.56 -12.45 0.69
N LEU A 419 19.15 -11.73 -0.26
CA LEU A 419 20.62 -11.69 -0.44
C LEU A 419 21.27 -10.38 0.01
N GLY A 420 20.49 -9.30 0.06
CA GLY A 420 21.00 -8.00 0.43
C GLY A 420 21.14 -7.80 1.95
N PRO A 421 21.59 -6.61 2.37
CA PRO A 421 21.84 -6.32 3.78
C PRO A 421 20.60 -6.24 4.66
N LEU A 422 19.40 -6.19 4.09
CA LEU A 422 18.19 -5.78 4.79
C LEU A 422 17.05 -6.72 4.49
N ASP A 423 16.17 -6.97 5.46
CA ASP A 423 14.95 -7.76 5.25
C ASP A 423 13.80 -6.89 4.75
N LEU A 424 12.65 -7.50 4.43
CA LEU A 424 11.44 -6.77 4.01
C LEU A 424 10.93 -5.79 5.08
N ASN A 425 11.35 -5.93 6.33
CA ASN A 425 11.03 -5.02 7.43
C ASN A 425 12.09 -3.92 7.61
N LEU A 426 13.04 -3.79 6.67
CA LEU A 426 14.15 -2.85 6.67
C LEU A 426 15.14 -3.06 7.83
N ASN A 427 15.15 -4.24 8.46
CA ASN A 427 16.12 -4.59 9.49
C ASN A 427 17.38 -5.17 8.86
N ALA A 428 18.54 -4.90 9.47
CA ALA A 428 19.80 -5.53 9.08
C ALA A 428 19.70 -7.06 9.18
N ARG A 429 20.18 -7.76 8.16
CA ARG A 429 20.17 -9.22 8.09
C ARG A 429 21.44 -9.82 8.64
N ASN A 430 21.29 -10.78 9.54
CA ASN A 430 22.41 -11.61 10.01
C ASN A 430 22.96 -12.55 8.93
N ASN A 431 22.27 -12.71 7.80
CA ASN A 431 22.66 -13.60 6.70
C ASN A 431 22.91 -12.84 5.38
N SER A 432 23.22 -11.55 5.47
CA SER A 432 23.55 -10.73 4.30
C SER A 432 24.80 -11.24 3.59
N LEU A 433 24.82 -11.20 2.26
CA LEU A 433 26.04 -11.47 1.49
C LEU A 433 26.99 -10.26 1.41
N VAL A 434 26.58 -9.09 1.93
CA VAL A 434 27.39 -7.86 1.86
C VAL A 434 28.71 -7.96 2.66
N GLU A 435 28.80 -8.89 3.60
CA GLU A 435 30.03 -9.15 4.36
C GLU A 435 31.09 -9.87 3.50
N ASP A 436 30.65 -10.68 2.54
CA ASP A 436 31.51 -11.48 1.67
C ASP A 436 31.71 -10.87 0.27
N PHE A 437 30.75 -10.06 -0.19
CA PHE A 437 30.72 -9.46 -1.53
C PHE A 437 30.31 -7.99 -1.47
N HIS A 438 30.79 -7.19 -2.42
CA HIS A 438 30.06 -5.98 -2.81
C HIS A 438 28.86 -6.39 -3.65
N LEU A 439 27.65 -6.03 -3.24
CA LEU A 439 26.43 -6.44 -3.95
C LEU A 439 26.04 -5.34 -4.95
N LEU A 440 25.90 -5.71 -6.22
CA LEU A 440 25.42 -4.83 -7.28
C LEU A 440 24.14 -5.40 -7.87
N PHE A 441 23.01 -4.76 -7.62
CA PHE A 441 21.71 -5.10 -8.20
C PHE A 441 21.48 -4.24 -9.44
N VAL A 442 20.97 -4.83 -10.53
CA VAL A 442 20.64 -4.09 -11.76
C VAL A 442 19.26 -4.52 -12.26
N ASP A 443 18.38 -3.55 -12.49
CA ASP A 443 17.10 -3.78 -13.16
C ASP A 443 17.34 -3.76 -14.67
N ALA A 444 17.67 -4.92 -15.22
CA ALA A 444 18.33 -5.09 -16.50
C ALA A 444 17.57 -4.56 -17.74
N LEU A 445 16.26 -4.35 -17.63
CA LEU A 445 15.43 -3.91 -18.76
C LEU A 445 14.84 -2.53 -18.49
N PRO A 446 14.94 -1.60 -19.45
CA PRO A 446 14.21 -0.34 -19.42
C PRO A 446 12.71 -0.59 -19.24
N GLY A 447 12.06 0.11 -18.30
CA GLY A 447 10.63 -0.05 -18.01
C GLY A 447 10.29 -1.21 -17.06
N THR A 448 11.27 -1.99 -16.61
CA THR A 448 11.06 -2.98 -15.53
C THR A 448 11.69 -2.51 -14.23
N GLY A 449 11.08 -2.93 -13.11
CA GLY A 449 11.52 -2.52 -11.78
C GLY A 449 11.55 -1.00 -11.64
N PHE A 450 12.71 -0.46 -11.29
CA PHE A 450 12.94 0.98 -11.16
C PHE A 450 13.53 1.62 -12.42
N SER A 451 13.94 0.82 -13.42
CA SER A 451 14.44 1.33 -14.70
C SER A 451 13.34 2.03 -15.50
N ARG A 452 13.67 3.15 -16.12
CA ARG A 452 12.74 4.01 -16.86
C ARG A 452 12.87 3.80 -18.36
N GLN A 453 11.79 4.02 -19.10
CA GLN A 453 11.78 3.93 -20.55
C GLN A 453 11.36 5.26 -21.17
N ASP A 454 12.05 5.67 -22.25
CA ASP A 454 11.73 6.91 -22.95
C ASP A 454 10.40 6.84 -23.71
N ASP A 455 10.14 5.68 -24.31
CA ASP A 455 8.97 5.41 -25.14
C ASP A 455 8.53 3.96 -24.91
N ALA A 456 7.32 3.80 -24.38
CA ALA A 456 6.74 2.48 -24.07
C ALA A 456 6.63 1.55 -25.29
N PHE A 457 6.75 2.08 -26.51
CA PHE A 457 6.71 1.30 -27.76
C PHE A 457 8.10 0.95 -28.32
N LYS A 458 9.19 1.41 -27.69
CA LYS A 458 10.57 1.09 -28.07
C LYS A 458 11.22 0.24 -26.99
N VAL A 459 10.74 -1.00 -26.85
CA VAL A 459 11.37 -2.00 -25.99
C VAL A 459 12.53 -2.64 -26.76
N SER A 460 13.57 -3.07 -26.04
CA SER A 460 14.60 -3.91 -26.65
C SER A 460 13.96 -5.21 -27.13
N ASN A 461 14.16 -5.54 -28.41
CA ASN A 461 13.49 -6.68 -29.03
C ASN A 461 14.37 -7.94 -29.05
N THR A 462 15.57 -7.88 -28.47
CA THR A 462 16.52 -9.00 -28.45
C THR A 462 17.33 -9.03 -27.16
N SER A 463 17.75 -10.23 -26.75
CA SER A 463 18.67 -10.41 -25.62
C SER A 463 20.01 -9.72 -25.84
N ASP A 464 20.51 -9.67 -27.08
CA ASP A 464 21.82 -9.09 -27.42
C ASP A 464 21.85 -7.58 -27.20
N GLU A 465 20.80 -6.88 -27.63
CA GLU A 465 20.66 -5.44 -27.40
C GLU A 465 20.55 -5.12 -25.90
N THR A 466 19.79 -5.93 -25.14
CA THR A 466 19.73 -5.80 -23.67
C THR A 466 21.10 -6.04 -23.02
N VAL A 467 21.86 -7.02 -23.51
CA VAL A 467 23.23 -7.28 -23.03
C VAL A 467 24.17 -6.12 -23.33
N ASP A 468 24.07 -5.49 -24.52
CA ASP A 468 24.84 -4.30 -24.82
C ASP A 468 24.48 -3.13 -23.86
N HIS A 469 23.20 -2.96 -23.51
CA HIS A 469 22.78 -1.99 -22.49
C HIS A 469 23.37 -2.29 -21.10
N LEU A 470 23.43 -3.56 -20.71
CA LEU A 470 24.08 -3.99 -19.46
C LEU A 470 25.59 -3.74 -19.48
N MET A 471 26.25 -3.94 -20.61
CA MET A 471 27.67 -3.60 -20.78
C MET A 471 27.91 -2.09 -20.56
N TYR A 472 27.07 -1.23 -21.15
CA TYR A 472 27.12 0.22 -20.90
C TYR A 472 26.82 0.57 -19.45
N THR A 473 25.88 -0.12 -18.82
CA THR A 473 25.53 0.07 -17.41
C THR A 473 26.69 -0.29 -16.48
N LEU A 474 27.37 -1.42 -16.72
CA LEU A 474 28.56 -1.80 -15.97
C LEU A 474 29.70 -0.80 -16.15
N GLN A 475 29.92 -0.32 -17.37
CA GLN A 475 30.91 0.72 -17.62
C GLN A 475 30.60 1.99 -16.80
N SER A 476 29.35 2.47 -16.85
CA SER A 476 28.93 3.64 -16.08
C SER A 476 29.06 3.43 -14.57
N PHE A 477 28.74 2.22 -14.08
CA PHE A 477 28.95 1.84 -12.69
C PHE A 477 30.41 1.96 -12.27
N TYR A 478 31.36 1.43 -13.04
CA TYR A 478 32.79 1.52 -12.73
C TYR A 478 33.32 2.95 -12.84
N GLU A 479 32.85 3.75 -13.81
CA GLU A 479 33.17 5.18 -13.91
C GLU A 479 32.73 5.95 -12.66
N ALA A 480 31.57 5.60 -12.07
CA ALA A 480 31.08 6.18 -10.83
C ALA A 480 31.77 5.62 -9.57
N ASN A 481 32.40 4.43 -9.65
CA ASN A 481 32.95 3.70 -8.51
C ASN A 481 34.38 3.18 -8.80
N THR A 482 35.26 4.04 -9.30
CA THR A 482 36.62 3.70 -9.78
C THR A 482 37.49 2.91 -8.81
N LYS A 483 37.26 3.03 -7.50
CA LYS A 483 37.96 2.23 -6.48
C LYS A 483 37.72 0.72 -6.57
N TYR A 484 36.72 0.27 -7.32
CA TYR A 484 36.42 -1.16 -7.51
C TYR A 484 36.71 -1.65 -8.93
N GLU A 485 37.36 -0.85 -9.78
CA GLU A 485 37.62 -1.20 -11.19
C GLU A 485 38.36 -2.53 -11.35
N ASP A 486 39.26 -2.88 -10.43
CA ASP A 486 40.02 -4.14 -10.45
C ASP A 486 39.37 -5.26 -9.62
N ALA A 487 38.19 -5.03 -9.04
CA ALA A 487 37.55 -6.01 -8.17
C ALA A 487 37.08 -7.24 -8.98
N PRO A 488 37.32 -8.48 -8.50
CA PRO A 488 36.82 -9.68 -9.16
C PRO A 488 35.29 -9.64 -9.30
N LEU A 489 34.78 -9.87 -10.51
CA LEU A 489 33.35 -9.83 -10.81
C LEU A 489 32.78 -11.24 -10.93
N TYR A 490 31.69 -11.49 -10.22
CA TYR A 490 30.85 -12.67 -10.36
C TYR A 490 29.45 -12.25 -10.77
N ILE A 491 28.82 -13.01 -11.67
CA ILE A 491 27.43 -12.80 -12.06
C ILE A 491 26.59 -13.87 -11.38
N MET A 492 25.48 -13.46 -10.76
CA MET A 492 24.48 -14.36 -10.20
C MET A 492 23.10 -13.98 -10.75
N GLU A 493 22.34 -14.98 -11.15
CA GLU A 493 20.98 -14.81 -11.65
C GLU A 493 19.98 -15.70 -10.92
N GLN A 494 18.70 -15.34 -11.05
CA GLN A 494 17.59 -16.21 -10.68
C GLN A 494 16.57 -16.34 -11.83
N GLY A 495 16.12 -17.57 -12.10
CA GLY A 495 15.01 -17.84 -13.02
C GLY A 495 15.30 -17.53 -14.49
N ASP A 496 14.54 -16.61 -15.06
CA ASP A 496 14.66 -16.16 -16.46
C ASP A 496 15.80 -15.16 -16.66
N GLY A 497 16.41 -14.64 -15.57
CA GLY A 497 17.63 -13.81 -15.64
C GLY A 497 18.81 -14.51 -16.32
N SER A 498 18.83 -15.85 -16.32
CA SER A 498 19.79 -16.69 -17.06
C SER A 498 19.87 -16.38 -18.56
N LEU A 499 18.78 -15.91 -19.18
CA LEU A 499 18.75 -15.50 -20.58
C LEU A 499 19.63 -14.26 -20.87
N LEU A 500 19.92 -13.45 -19.85
CA LEU A 500 20.82 -12.30 -19.93
C LEU A 500 22.20 -12.60 -19.35
N ALA A 501 22.26 -13.36 -18.25
CA ALA A 501 23.51 -13.62 -17.52
C ALA A 501 24.53 -14.43 -18.34
N ILE A 502 24.08 -15.44 -19.10
CA ILE A 502 24.96 -16.24 -19.97
C ILE A 502 25.58 -15.39 -21.09
N PRO A 503 24.80 -14.70 -21.96
CA PRO A 503 25.37 -13.89 -23.02
C PRO A 503 26.18 -12.71 -22.49
N LEU A 504 25.78 -12.09 -21.37
CA LEU A 504 26.58 -11.04 -20.73
C LEU A 504 27.95 -11.57 -20.28
N THR A 505 28.00 -12.74 -19.64
CA THR A 505 29.27 -13.35 -19.21
C THR A 505 30.20 -13.61 -20.40
N ILE A 506 29.67 -14.12 -21.50
CA ILE A 506 30.44 -14.36 -22.74
C ILE A 506 30.95 -13.03 -23.31
N ARG A 507 30.13 -11.99 -23.30
CA ARG A 507 30.49 -10.65 -23.78
C ARG A 507 31.61 -10.04 -22.95
N LEU A 508 31.48 -10.08 -21.62
CA LEU A 508 32.49 -9.59 -20.67
C LEU A 508 33.83 -10.34 -20.81
N ALA A 509 33.79 -11.67 -20.96
CA ALA A 509 35.00 -12.48 -21.11
C ALA A 509 35.80 -12.14 -22.39
N ASN A 510 35.12 -11.61 -23.42
CA ASN A 510 35.73 -11.21 -24.69
C ASN A 510 36.04 -9.70 -24.78
N ASP A 511 35.61 -8.90 -23.80
CA ASP A 511 35.86 -7.47 -23.75
C ASP A 511 37.12 -7.18 -22.95
N THR A 512 38.12 -6.52 -23.56
CA THR A 512 39.41 -6.26 -22.93
C THR A 512 39.33 -5.41 -21.67
N ARG A 513 38.22 -4.71 -21.43
CA ARG A 513 37.99 -3.90 -20.22
C ARG A 513 37.55 -4.74 -19.03
N PHE A 514 36.96 -5.91 -19.25
CA PHE A 514 36.32 -6.72 -18.21
C PHE A 514 36.86 -8.14 -18.11
N SER A 515 37.56 -8.63 -19.15
CA SER A 515 38.02 -10.01 -19.27
C SER A 515 38.96 -10.43 -18.14
N GLU A 516 39.72 -9.49 -17.58
CA GLU A 516 40.59 -9.75 -16.42
C GLU A 516 39.81 -9.80 -15.10
N ASN A 517 38.62 -9.22 -15.02
CA ASN A 517 37.82 -9.11 -13.80
C ASN A 517 36.78 -10.22 -13.66
N ILE A 518 36.13 -10.64 -14.74
CA ILE A 518 35.08 -11.66 -14.69
C ILE A 518 35.65 -13.03 -14.26
N LYS A 519 35.16 -13.58 -13.14
CA LYS A 519 35.67 -14.83 -12.55
C LYS A 519 34.67 -15.98 -12.54
N GLY A 520 33.37 -15.70 -12.64
CA GLY A 520 32.38 -16.78 -12.62
C GLY A 520 30.94 -16.33 -12.83
N LEU A 521 30.11 -17.33 -13.11
CA LEU A 521 28.67 -17.23 -13.30
C LEU A 521 27.98 -18.26 -12.41
N PHE A 522 27.02 -17.82 -11.59
CA PHE A 522 26.17 -18.64 -10.75
C PHE A 522 24.76 -18.68 -11.33
N LEU A 523 24.27 -19.88 -11.66
CA LEU A 523 22.94 -20.09 -12.22
C LEU A 523 21.99 -20.65 -11.14
N GLY A 524 20.94 -19.89 -10.80
CA GLY A 524 20.01 -20.18 -9.71
C GLY A 524 18.59 -20.43 -10.22
N ASN A 525 18.13 -21.69 -10.22
CA ASN A 525 16.82 -22.07 -10.78
C ASN A 525 16.61 -21.59 -12.24
N ALA A 526 17.68 -21.57 -13.02
CA ALA A 526 17.72 -21.03 -14.37
C ALA A 526 16.73 -21.70 -15.34
N ILE A 527 15.91 -20.89 -16.03
CA ILE A 527 15.11 -21.33 -17.18
C ILE A 527 15.93 -21.12 -18.46
N ILE A 528 16.87 -22.03 -18.72
CA ILE A 528 17.77 -21.97 -19.89
C ILE A 528 17.07 -22.47 -21.16
N SER A 529 16.06 -23.32 -21.02
CA SER A 529 15.22 -23.79 -22.12
C SER A 529 13.78 -23.98 -21.61
N PRO A 530 12.87 -23.03 -21.90
CA PRO A 530 11.45 -23.15 -21.56
C PRO A 530 10.85 -24.46 -22.11
N ALA A 531 11.16 -24.80 -23.36
CA ALA A 531 10.73 -26.05 -23.99
C ALA A 531 11.19 -27.30 -23.22
N LEU A 532 12.44 -27.35 -22.75
CA LEU A 532 12.93 -28.47 -21.95
C LEU A 532 12.32 -28.49 -20.54
N ALA A 533 12.11 -27.33 -19.93
CA ALA A 533 11.44 -27.23 -18.63
C ALA A 533 10.01 -27.80 -18.69
N LEU A 534 9.28 -27.54 -19.79
CA LEU A 534 7.95 -28.07 -20.02
C LEU A 534 7.90 -29.61 -20.10
N THR A 535 8.91 -30.26 -20.68
CA THR A 535 8.94 -31.73 -20.80
C THR A 535 8.88 -32.46 -19.46
N LYS A 536 9.28 -31.80 -18.36
CA LYS A 536 9.28 -32.39 -17.01
C LYS A 536 8.09 -31.95 -16.16
N LEU A 537 7.34 -30.93 -16.59
CA LEU A 537 6.23 -30.38 -15.81
C LEU A 537 5.12 -31.42 -15.59
N GLY A 538 4.76 -32.17 -16.64
CA GLY A 538 3.75 -33.24 -16.56
C GLY A 538 4.12 -34.33 -15.55
N PHE A 539 5.40 -34.72 -15.52
CA PHE A 539 5.89 -35.70 -14.54
C PHE A 539 5.74 -35.20 -13.10
N TYR A 540 6.14 -33.96 -12.80
CA TYR A 540 6.02 -33.42 -11.44
C TYR A 540 4.58 -33.29 -10.98
N LEU A 541 3.69 -32.85 -11.87
CA LEU A 541 2.27 -32.70 -11.54
C LEU A 541 1.60 -34.06 -11.32
N GLU A 542 1.98 -35.09 -12.09
CA GLU A 542 1.51 -36.47 -11.89
C GLU A 542 2.01 -37.04 -10.56
N GLU A 543 3.32 -36.91 -10.27
CA GLU A 543 3.91 -37.42 -9.02
C GLU A 543 3.35 -36.73 -7.77
N LEU A 544 3.00 -35.46 -7.86
CA LEU A 544 2.37 -34.69 -6.79
C LEU A 544 0.85 -34.93 -6.68
N GLY A 545 0.27 -35.75 -7.56
CA GLY A 545 -1.15 -36.13 -7.54
C GLY A 545 -2.10 -35.03 -8.03
N TYR A 546 -1.58 -34.04 -8.76
CA TYR A 546 -2.35 -32.91 -9.27
C TYR A 546 -3.04 -33.20 -10.61
N ILE A 547 -2.46 -34.11 -11.40
CA ILE A 547 -3.01 -34.63 -12.65
C ILE A 547 -2.85 -36.15 -12.66
N ASP A 548 -3.62 -36.83 -13.50
CA ASP A 548 -3.44 -38.26 -13.75
C ASP A 548 -2.55 -38.51 -14.99
N GLY A 549 -2.36 -39.78 -15.35
CA GLY A 549 -1.55 -40.16 -16.50
C GLY A 549 -2.07 -39.63 -17.85
N LEU A 550 -3.37 -39.31 -17.98
CA LEU A 550 -3.94 -38.69 -19.18
C LEU A 550 -3.60 -37.19 -19.22
N GLY A 551 -3.70 -36.51 -18.07
CA GLY A 551 -3.25 -35.12 -17.93
C GLY A 551 -1.77 -34.95 -18.24
N ARG A 552 -0.93 -35.95 -17.87
CA ARG A 552 0.49 -35.94 -18.24
C ARG A 552 0.70 -36.03 -19.75
N GLU A 553 0.01 -36.95 -20.43
CA GLU A 553 0.11 -37.10 -21.90
C GLU A 553 -0.31 -35.81 -22.63
N ALA A 554 -1.34 -35.13 -22.12
CA ALA A 554 -1.77 -33.83 -22.64
C ALA A 554 -0.66 -32.77 -22.53
N ILE A 555 0.01 -32.67 -21.37
CA ILE A 555 1.12 -31.73 -21.15
C ILE A 555 2.35 -32.08 -22.00
N GLU A 556 2.67 -33.36 -22.16
CA GLU A 556 3.78 -33.81 -23.03
C GLU A 556 3.50 -33.44 -24.50
N ASN A 557 2.26 -33.60 -24.98
CA ASN A 557 1.86 -33.18 -26.32
C ASN A 557 1.94 -31.66 -26.51
N PHE A 558 1.48 -30.89 -25.52
CA PHE A 558 1.63 -29.44 -25.52
C PHE A 558 3.10 -29.00 -25.60
N SER A 559 3.98 -29.67 -24.82
CA SER A 559 5.42 -29.44 -24.83
C SER A 559 6.06 -29.78 -26.18
N ASN A 560 5.60 -30.86 -26.84
CA ASN A 560 6.07 -31.25 -28.17
C ASN A 560 5.69 -30.21 -29.23
N THR A 561 4.47 -29.68 -29.19
CA THR A 561 4.03 -28.59 -30.08
C THR A 561 4.90 -27.35 -29.89
N THR A 562 5.12 -26.95 -28.63
CA THR A 562 5.99 -25.81 -28.30
C THR A 562 7.42 -26.02 -28.83
N SER A 563 7.99 -27.21 -28.60
CA SER A 563 9.34 -27.57 -29.09
C SER A 563 9.43 -27.58 -30.61
N HIS A 564 8.38 -28.04 -31.31
CA HIS A 564 8.32 -28.05 -32.76
C HIS A 564 8.29 -26.62 -33.33
N LEU A 565 7.52 -25.71 -32.73
CA LEU A 565 7.48 -24.29 -33.11
C LEU A 565 8.86 -23.63 -32.94
N VAL A 566 9.51 -23.85 -31.78
CA VAL A 566 10.88 -23.37 -31.53
C VAL A 566 11.87 -23.91 -32.56
N SER A 567 11.81 -25.20 -32.90
CA SER A 567 12.71 -25.82 -33.89
C SER A 567 12.58 -25.25 -35.31
N ARG A 568 11.46 -24.57 -35.60
CA ARG A 568 11.16 -23.91 -36.88
C ARG A 568 11.39 -22.41 -36.87
N ASN A 569 11.94 -21.86 -35.79
CA ASN A 569 12.09 -20.41 -35.57
C ASN A 569 10.74 -19.65 -35.59
N LEU A 570 9.66 -20.31 -35.19
CA LEU A 570 8.32 -19.73 -35.02
C LEU A 570 8.14 -19.30 -33.56
N PHE A 571 8.88 -18.25 -33.15
CA PHE A 571 9.02 -17.88 -31.74
C PHE A 571 7.78 -17.20 -31.16
N ASP A 572 7.07 -16.40 -31.97
CA ASP A 572 5.83 -15.74 -31.53
C ASP A 572 4.73 -16.78 -31.28
N GLU A 573 4.53 -17.72 -32.20
CA GLU A 573 3.56 -18.80 -31.99
C GLU A 573 3.99 -19.73 -30.84
N ALA A 574 5.29 -19.98 -30.67
CA ALA A 574 5.80 -20.74 -29.53
C ALA A 574 5.55 -20.03 -28.19
N PHE A 575 5.65 -18.69 -28.16
CA PHE A 575 5.36 -17.88 -27.00
C PHE A 575 3.86 -17.88 -26.68
N ASP A 576 2.99 -17.64 -27.66
CA ASP A 576 1.54 -17.68 -27.49
C ASP A 576 1.08 -19.06 -26.99
N GLN A 577 1.64 -20.12 -27.59
CA GLN A 577 1.44 -21.48 -27.11
C GLN A 577 1.88 -21.57 -25.64
N PHE A 578 3.11 -21.20 -25.29
CA PHE A 578 3.60 -21.27 -23.91
C PHE A 578 2.75 -20.46 -22.91
N ALA A 579 2.29 -19.27 -23.29
CA ALA A 579 1.46 -18.40 -22.44
C ALA A 579 0.09 -19.02 -22.13
N SER A 580 -0.45 -19.86 -23.03
CA SER A 580 -1.70 -20.59 -22.82
C SER A 580 -1.58 -21.78 -21.85
N LEU A 581 -0.37 -22.15 -21.41
CA LEU A 581 -0.14 -23.35 -20.59
C LEU A 581 -0.95 -23.36 -19.29
N GLY A 582 -1.08 -22.20 -18.64
CA GLY A 582 -1.81 -22.11 -17.37
C GLY A 582 -3.30 -22.42 -17.53
N GLU A 583 -3.90 -21.99 -18.62
CA GLU A 583 -5.29 -22.29 -18.99
C GLU A 583 -5.41 -23.76 -19.41
N PHE A 584 -4.52 -24.23 -20.29
CA PHE A 584 -4.49 -25.61 -20.76
C PHE A 584 -4.40 -26.64 -19.62
N VAL A 585 -3.55 -26.41 -18.61
CA VAL A 585 -3.42 -27.37 -17.49
C VAL A 585 -4.68 -27.38 -16.61
N ASN A 586 -5.34 -26.24 -16.44
CA ASN A 586 -6.55 -26.14 -15.62
C ASN A 586 -7.80 -26.67 -16.34
N GLU A 587 -7.91 -26.45 -17.65
CA GLU A 587 -9.11 -26.77 -18.42
C GLU A 587 -9.03 -28.13 -19.13
N GLU A 588 -7.86 -28.47 -19.68
CA GLU A 588 -7.70 -29.66 -20.54
C GLU A 588 -6.95 -30.81 -19.87
N ALA A 589 -5.98 -30.53 -18.98
CA ALA A 589 -5.23 -31.58 -18.26
C ALA A 589 -5.94 -32.11 -16.99
N GLY A 590 -7.13 -31.58 -16.66
CA GLY A 590 -7.98 -32.10 -15.58
C GLY A 590 -7.48 -31.82 -14.15
N ALA A 591 -6.69 -30.77 -13.95
CA ALA A 591 -6.05 -30.48 -12.68
C ALA A 591 -7.04 -30.04 -11.58
N ILE A 592 -6.92 -30.60 -10.37
CA ILE A 592 -7.68 -30.16 -9.20
C ILE A 592 -6.84 -29.13 -8.42
N ALA A 593 -7.25 -27.86 -8.45
CA ALA A 593 -6.69 -26.79 -7.61
C ALA A 593 -5.19 -26.49 -7.79
N VAL A 594 -4.63 -26.67 -9.00
CA VAL A 594 -3.25 -26.27 -9.29
C VAL A 594 -3.19 -24.80 -9.71
N ASN A 595 -2.63 -23.94 -8.86
CA ASN A 595 -2.38 -22.55 -9.23
C ASN A 595 -1.11 -22.40 -10.10
N LEU A 596 -1.12 -22.99 -11.30
CA LEU A 596 -0.09 -22.77 -12.32
C LEU A 596 -0.14 -21.37 -12.93
N ALA A 597 -1.28 -20.69 -12.78
CA ALA A 597 -1.45 -19.29 -13.16
C ALA A 597 -0.39 -18.39 -12.51
N TYR A 598 0.06 -18.69 -11.28
CA TYR A 598 1.14 -17.94 -10.62
C TYR A 598 2.53 -18.13 -11.27
N ILE A 599 2.81 -19.29 -11.87
CA ILE A 599 4.07 -19.55 -12.58
C ILE A 599 4.04 -18.93 -13.98
N VAL A 600 2.92 -19.08 -14.71
CA VAL A 600 2.76 -18.50 -16.05
C VAL A 600 2.61 -16.98 -15.98
N GLN A 601 1.86 -16.42 -15.03
CA GLN A 601 1.81 -14.95 -14.79
C GLN A 601 3.17 -14.36 -14.43
N LYS A 602 4.03 -15.09 -13.70
CA LYS A 602 5.40 -14.66 -13.40
C LYS A 602 6.31 -14.62 -14.63
N ILE A 603 6.00 -15.38 -15.69
CA ILE A 603 6.83 -15.51 -16.89
C ILE A 603 6.24 -14.71 -18.08
N THR A 604 4.95 -14.36 -18.07
CA THR A 604 4.23 -13.85 -19.26
C THR A 604 3.40 -12.56 -19.12
N ARG A 605 3.38 -11.86 -17.97
CA ARG A 605 2.87 -10.46 -17.92
C ARG A 605 4.04 -9.49 -18.10
N ASN A 606 4.15 -8.71 -19.19
CA ASN A 606 3.15 -7.79 -19.71
C ASN A 606 3.12 -7.76 -21.27
N SER A 607 2.14 -8.43 -21.89
CA SER A 607 1.58 -7.97 -23.15
C SER A 607 0.12 -7.59 -22.90
N THR A 608 -0.21 -6.33 -23.19
CA THR A 608 -1.53 -5.68 -23.05
C THR A 608 -1.90 -5.14 -21.65
N GLY A 609 -1.68 -3.83 -21.48
CA GLY A 609 -2.54 -2.95 -20.69
C GLY A 609 -2.15 -2.73 -19.23
N TRP A 610 -1.51 -1.58 -18.99
CA TRP A 610 -1.76 -0.67 -17.86
C TRP A 610 -2.79 -1.14 -16.83
N TYR A 611 -2.33 -1.46 -15.61
CA TYR A 611 -2.92 -1.05 -14.33
C TYR A 611 -1.86 -1.03 -13.25
#